data_AF-A0A3D3T894-F1
#
_entry.id   AF-A0A3D3T894-F1
#
_cell.length_a   1.000
_cell.length_b   1.000
_cell.length_c   1.000
_cell.angle_alpha   90.00
_cell.angle_beta   90.00
_cell.angle_gamma   90.00
#
_symmetry.space_group_name_H-M   'P 1'
#
loop_
_entity.id
_entity.type
_entity.pdbx_description
1 polymer ?
#
loop_
_entity_poly.entity_id
_entity_poly.type
_entity_poly.pdbx_seq_one_letter_code
_entity_poly.pdbx_strand_id
1 'polypeptide(L)'
;KVGEEFEGGQSRFDFSPEHTRYSVERSLRRLNTDVLDLVLVHSDGNDLDIIERFGTLDTLARLKSEGKLRAYGMSTKTVEGGLRAAAQSDVVMVTWNMDHQEEIPVIDYCAKNSVGVLIKKALASGHLTGQSQEDTTKGNPADDRETENPVKKAFSMIFAHPGVSSAIVGTINPIHLLDNIDCLRGVT
;
A
#
# COMPACT_ATOMS: atom_id res chain seq x y z
N LYS A 1 9.43 -1.16 -5.89
CA LYS A 1 9.25 0.31 -5.75
C LYS A 1 10.55 0.99 -6.20
N VAL A 2 10.52 2.29 -6.49
CA VAL A 2 11.71 3.12 -6.83
C VAL A 2 11.72 4.38 -5.97
N GLY A 3 12.85 5.08 -5.86
CA GLY A 3 12.95 6.38 -5.19
C GLY A 3 13.63 6.33 -3.83
N GLU A 4 13.39 5.29 -3.03
CA GLU A 4 14.08 5.08 -1.75
C GLU A 4 15.13 3.96 -1.86
N GLU A 5 16.34 4.23 -1.40
CA GLU A 5 17.38 3.24 -1.13
C GLU A 5 17.64 3.18 0.39
N PHE A 6 17.70 1.96 0.92
CA PHE A 6 17.99 1.73 2.34
C PHE A 6 19.39 1.13 2.50
N GLU A 7 20.31 1.93 3.00
CA GLU A 7 21.73 1.56 3.17
C GLU A 7 22.14 1.85 4.62
N GLY A 8 22.69 0.84 5.32
CA GLY A 8 23.24 1.04 6.68
C GLY A 8 22.24 1.52 7.73
N GLY A 9 20.95 1.21 7.59
CA GLY A 9 19.91 1.65 8.53
C GLY A 9 19.33 3.04 8.23
N GLN A 10 19.73 3.68 7.13
CA GLN A 10 19.28 5.01 6.73
C GLN A 10 18.62 4.99 5.36
N SER A 11 17.54 5.75 5.22
CA SER A 11 16.88 5.98 3.94
C SER A 11 17.55 7.13 3.20
N ARG A 12 17.93 6.89 1.94
CA ARG A 12 18.35 7.91 0.97
C ARG A 12 17.36 7.93 -0.17
N PHE A 13 17.01 9.12 -0.65
CA PHE A 13 16.05 9.28 -1.74
C PHE A 13 16.73 9.79 -3.01
N ASP A 14 16.41 9.15 -4.14
CA ASP A 14 16.84 9.54 -5.48
C ASP A 14 15.68 9.29 -6.46
N PHE A 15 14.99 10.39 -6.79
CA PHE A 15 13.83 10.38 -7.68
C PHE A 15 14.20 10.65 -9.14
N SER A 16 15.49 10.73 -9.48
CA SER A 16 15.93 11.03 -10.85
C SER A 16 15.45 9.97 -11.86
N PRO A 17 15.23 10.36 -13.14
CA PRO A 17 14.92 9.43 -14.22
C PRO A 17 15.97 8.31 -14.36
N GLU A 18 17.24 8.66 -14.23
CA GLU A 18 18.37 7.75 -14.36
C GLU A 18 18.35 6.69 -13.27
N HIS A 19 18.17 7.12 -12.01
CA HIS A 19 18.06 6.20 -10.87
C HIS A 19 16.80 5.33 -10.97
N THR A 20 15.69 5.90 -11.40
CA THR A 20 14.43 5.17 -11.59
C THR A 20 14.61 3.99 -12.54
N ARG A 21 15.20 4.24 -13.73
CA ARG A 21 15.50 3.17 -14.69
C ARG A 21 16.49 2.15 -14.11
N TYR A 22 17.58 2.62 -13.51
CA TYR A 22 18.57 1.75 -12.89
C TYR A 22 17.94 0.82 -11.85
N SER A 23 17.09 1.36 -10.98
CA SER A 23 16.46 0.62 -9.89
C SER A 23 15.45 -0.42 -10.41
N VAL A 24 14.67 -0.09 -11.46
CA VAL A 24 13.80 -1.07 -12.15
C VAL A 24 14.61 -2.20 -12.78
N GLU A 25 15.65 -1.89 -13.54
CA GLU A 25 16.47 -2.90 -14.22
C GLU A 25 17.25 -3.78 -13.24
N ARG A 26 17.72 -3.20 -12.14
CA ARG A 26 18.30 -3.96 -11.02
C ARG A 26 17.28 -4.87 -10.37
N SER A 27 16.03 -4.44 -10.23
CA SER A 27 14.95 -5.26 -9.66
C SER A 27 14.58 -6.43 -10.56
N LEU A 28 14.46 -6.21 -11.87
CA LEU A 28 14.25 -7.28 -12.87
C LEU A 28 15.31 -8.37 -12.76
N ARG A 29 16.59 -7.99 -12.72
CA ARG A 29 17.71 -8.93 -12.53
C ARG A 29 17.61 -9.70 -11.22
N ARG A 30 17.33 -9.02 -10.10
CA ARG A 30 17.24 -9.65 -8.77
C ARG A 30 16.08 -10.65 -8.67
N LEU A 31 14.97 -10.34 -9.32
CA LEU A 31 13.77 -11.19 -9.33
C LEU A 31 13.79 -12.24 -10.43
N ASN A 32 14.82 -12.23 -11.29
CA ASN A 32 14.97 -13.13 -12.43
C ASN A 32 13.72 -13.17 -13.33
N THR A 33 13.24 -11.99 -13.72
CA THR A 33 12.08 -11.79 -14.60
C THR A 33 12.35 -10.64 -15.57
N ASP A 34 11.68 -10.67 -16.72
CA ASP A 34 11.75 -9.63 -17.75
C ASP A 34 10.70 -8.53 -17.57
N VAL A 35 9.67 -8.78 -16.74
CA VAL A 35 8.58 -7.83 -16.48
C VAL A 35 8.20 -7.79 -15.01
N LEU A 36 7.90 -6.57 -14.52
CA LEU A 36 7.27 -6.34 -13.22
C LEU A 36 5.79 -5.99 -13.41
N ASP A 37 4.90 -6.61 -12.65
CA ASP A 37 3.48 -6.31 -12.78
C ASP A 37 3.14 -4.88 -12.33
N LEU A 38 3.77 -4.41 -11.26
CA LEU A 38 3.55 -3.06 -10.72
C LEU A 38 4.81 -2.47 -10.12
N VAL A 39 5.12 -1.21 -10.48
CA VAL A 39 6.14 -0.41 -9.81
C VAL A 39 5.56 0.90 -9.30
N LEU A 40 5.73 1.15 -8.00
CA LEU A 40 5.32 2.38 -7.35
C LEU A 40 6.53 3.25 -7.00
N VAL A 41 6.42 4.55 -7.21
CA VAL A 41 7.31 5.56 -6.61
C VAL A 41 7.15 5.51 -5.09
N HIS A 42 8.27 5.47 -4.36
CA HIS A 42 8.31 5.38 -2.90
C HIS A 42 8.60 6.77 -2.31
N SER A 43 7.53 7.47 -1.92
CA SER A 43 7.64 8.86 -1.48
C SER A 43 8.37 9.01 -0.14
N ASP A 44 9.14 10.09 -0.01
CA ASP A 44 9.66 10.58 1.27
C ASP A 44 8.60 11.35 2.09
N GLY A 45 7.52 11.78 1.45
CA GLY A 45 6.43 12.58 2.02
C GLY A 45 6.18 13.90 1.30
N ASN A 46 7.10 14.32 0.43
CA ASN A 46 6.95 15.51 -0.40
C ASN A 46 6.38 15.15 -1.79
N ASP A 47 5.19 14.53 -1.78
CA ASP A 47 4.64 13.85 -2.96
C ASP A 47 4.54 14.74 -4.20
N LEU A 48 4.04 15.97 -4.06
CA LEU A 48 3.87 16.89 -5.19
C LEU A 48 5.19 17.31 -5.80
N ASP A 49 6.17 17.62 -4.96
CA ASP A 49 7.50 18.03 -5.45
C ASP A 49 8.16 16.89 -6.23
N ILE A 50 8.03 15.65 -5.73
CA ILE A 50 8.48 14.44 -6.43
C ILE A 50 7.85 14.36 -7.83
N ILE A 51 6.53 14.53 -7.89
CA ILE A 51 5.77 14.44 -9.12
C ILE A 51 6.15 15.55 -10.10
N GLU A 52 6.23 16.79 -9.63
CA GLU A 52 6.33 17.97 -10.49
C GLU A 52 7.75 18.24 -10.99
N ARG A 53 8.78 17.78 -10.24
CA ARG A 53 10.17 18.18 -10.51
C ARG A 53 11.07 17.07 -11.03
N PHE A 54 10.81 15.81 -10.69
CA PHE A 54 11.79 14.75 -10.90
C PHE A 54 11.51 13.86 -12.12
N GLY A 55 10.31 13.86 -12.68
CA GLY A 55 9.98 13.05 -13.87
C GLY A 55 10.01 11.52 -13.62
N THR A 56 9.90 11.09 -12.36
CA THR A 56 9.94 9.68 -11.96
C THR A 56 8.77 8.91 -12.55
N LEU A 57 7.56 9.48 -12.51
CA LEU A 57 6.36 8.85 -13.08
C LEU A 57 6.40 8.79 -14.61
N ASP A 58 6.93 9.82 -15.27
CA ASP A 58 7.15 9.81 -16.73
C ASP A 58 8.13 8.71 -17.13
N THR A 59 9.17 8.49 -16.31
CA THR A 59 10.14 7.42 -16.55
C THR A 59 9.50 6.05 -16.39
N LEU A 60 8.66 5.85 -15.38
CA LEU A 60 7.89 4.61 -15.23
C LEU A 60 6.91 4.39 -16.39
N ALA A 61 6.26 5.45 -16.88
CA ALA A 61 5.39 5.37 -18.06
C ALA A 61 6.17 4.91 -19.31
N ARG A 62 7.39 5.43 -19.53
CA ARG A 62 8.28 4.97 -20.62
C ARG A 62 8.68 3.51 -20.44
N LEU A 63 9.06 3.10 -19.22
CA LEU A 63 9.42 1.71 -18.93
C LEU A 63 8.24 0.74 -19.12
N LYS A 64 7.01 1.17 -18.85
CA LYS A 64 5.79 0.44 -19.22
C LYS A 64 5.65 0.32 -20.73
N SER A 65 5.86 1.39 -21.50
CA SER A 65 5.82 1.34 -22.96
C SER A 65 6.90 0.43 -23.58
N GLU A 66 8.04 0.27 -22.89
CA GLU A 66 9.12 -0.67 -23.26
C GLU A 66 8.81 -2.12 -22.87
N GLY A 67 7.68 -2.40 -22.24
CA GLY A 67 7.27 -3.74 -21.81
C GLY A 67 7.93 -4.24 -20.52
N LYS A 68 8.70 -3.39 -19.82
CA LYS A 68 9.36 -3.77 -18.56
C LYS A 68 8.40 -3.78 -17.38
N LEU A 69 7.30 -3.04 -17.47
CA LEU A 69 6.27 -2.91 -16.44
C LEU A 69 4.89 -3.17 -17.05
N ARG A 70 3.95 -3.80 -16.32
CA ARG A 70 2.53 -3.83 -16.73
C ARG A 70 1.75 -2.61 -16.24
N ALA A 71 2.06 -2.15 -15.02
CA ALA A 71 1.44 -0.97 -14.41
C ALA A 71 2.46 -0.17 -13.60
N TYR A 72 2.18 1.11 -13.41
CA TYR A 72 2.97 1.98 -12.53
C TYR A 72 2.09 2.91 -11.69
N GLY A 73 2.70 3.50 -10.68
CA GLY A 73 1.97 4.28 -9.70
C GLY A 73 2.84 4.98 -8.68
N MET A 74 2.22 5.46 -7.61
CA MET A 74 2.92 6.07 -6.49
C MET A 74 2.33 5.61 -5.15
N SER A 75 3.22 5.37 -4.19
CA SER A 75 2.87 5.20 -2.78
C SER A 75 3.01 6.54 -2.07
N THR A 76 1.89 7.26 -1.95
CA THR A 76 1.80 8.65 -1.47
C THR A 76 1.67 8.74 0.04
N LYS A 77 1.84 9.94 0.61
CA LYS A 77 1.61 10.24 2.04
C LYS A 77 0.72 11.47 2.26
N THR A 78 0.34 12.16 1.19
CA THR A 78 -0.47 13.39 1.21
C THR A 78 -1.65 13.23 0.25
N VAL A 79 -2.78 13.85 0.60
CA VAL A 79 -4.00 13.83 -0.23
C VAL A 79 -3.75 14.46 -1.59
N GLU A 80 -3.10 15.63 -1.63
CA GLU A 80 -2.83 16.35 -2.87
C GLU A 80 -1.89 15.57 -3.79
N GLY A 81 -0.83 14.97 -3.22
CA GLY A 81 0.04 14.04 -3.93
C GLY A 81 -0.68 12.81 -4.46
N GLY A 82 -1.56 12.21 -3.66
CA GLY A 82 -2.42 11.09 -4.04
C GLY A 82 -3.29 11.41 -5.25
N LEU A 83 -4.01 12.53 -5.21
CA LEU A 83 -4.85 13.00 -6.32
C LEU A 83 -4.01 13.26 -7.57
N ARG A 84 -2.86 13.91 -7.44
CA ARG A 84 -1.98 14.23 -8.56
C ARG A 84 -1.36 12.97 -9.18
N ALA A 85 -0.99 11.98 -8.36
CA ALA A 85 -0.50 10.69 -8.82
C ALA A 85 -1.58 9.87 -9.54
N ALA A 86 -2.79 9.83 -8.98
CA ALA A 86 -3.93 9.13 -9.57
C ALA A 86 -4.29 9.69 -10.96
N ALA A 87 -4.15 11.01 -11.17
CA ALA A 87 -4.42 11.65 -12.45
C ALA A 87 -3.45 11.25 -13.59
N GLN A 88 -2.33 10.57 -13.30
CA GLN A 88 -1.27 10.29 -14.29
C GLN A 88 -0.69 8.87 -14.22
N SER A 89 -1.28 7.97 -13.44
CA SER A 89 -0.76 6.62 -13.24
C SER A 89 -1.87 5.58 -13.08
N ASP A 90 -1.50 4.30 -13.13
CA ASP A 90 -2.46 3.20 -13.13
C ASP A 90 -2.96 2.84 -11.72
N VAL A 91 -2.12 3.08 -10.71
CA VAL A 91 -2.36 2.65 -9.32
C VAL A 91 -1.82 3.68 -8.33
N VAL A 92 -2.54 3.91 -7.23
CA VAL A 92 -2.01 4.61 -6.06
C VAL A 92 -2.03 3.72 -4.83
N MET A 93 -1.04 3.89 -3.94
CA MET A 93 -0.99 3.21 -2.66
C MET A 93 -1.09 4.21 -1.51
N VAL A 94 -2.22 4.18 -0.80
CA VAL A 94 -2.59 5.14 0.25
C VAL A 94 -2.69 4.47 1.61
N THR A 95 -2.52 5.25 2.67
CA THR A 95 -2.73 4.79 4.05
C THR A 95 -4.21 4.85 4.38
N TRP A 96 -4.76 3.73 4.87
CA TRP A 96 -6.07 3.73 5.50
C TRP A 96 -6.12 2.67 6.61
N ASN A 97 -6.48 3.11 7.82
CA ASN A 97 -6.84 2.25 8.95
C ASN A 97 -7.76 3.03 9.91
N MET A 98 -8.05 2.46 11.08
CA MET A 98 -8.98 3.06 12.04
C MET A 98 -8.55 4.47 12.48
N ASP A 99 -7.24 4.73 12.56
CA ASP A 99 -6.66 5.98 13.06
C ASP A 99 -6.28 6.97 11.95
N HIS A 100 -6.17 6.49 10.70
CA HIS A 100 -5.74 7.27 9.55
C HIS A 100 -6.72 7.11 8.40
N GLN A 101 -7.52 8.14 8.16
CA GLN A 101 -8.60 8.14 7.17
C GLN A 101 -8.51 9.35 6.21
N GLU A 102 -7.42 10.12 6.28
CA GLU A 102 -7.30 11.40 5.56
C GLU A 102 -7.22 11.22 4.04
N GLU A 103 -6.72 10.07 3.57
CA GLU A 103 -6.52 9.77 2.14
C GLU A 103 -7.78 9.20 1.44
N ILE A 104 -8.93 9.07 2.12
CA ILE A 104 -10.21 8.61 1.51
C ILE A 104 -10.59 9.42 0.24
N PRO A 105 -10.43 10.76 0.17
CA PRO A 105 -10.71 11.51 -1.06
C PRO A 105 -9.90 11.05 -2.28
N VAL A 106 -8.70 10.49 -2.08
CA VAL A 106 -7.89 9.90 -3.15
C VAL A 106 -8.56 8.62 -3.67
N ILE A 107 -9.10 7.80 -2.77
CA ILE A 107 -9.80 6.55 -3.09
C ILE A 107 -11.09 6.86 -3.87
N ASP A 108 -11.85 7.87 -3.44
CA ASP A 108 -13.04 8.36 -4.16
C ASP A 108 -12.70 8.84 -5.58
N TYR A 109 -11.60 9.57 -5.72
CA TYR A 109 -11.13 10.02 -7.03
C TYR A 109 -10.76 8.82 -7.91
N CYS A 110 -10.03 7.84 -7.36
CA CYS A 110 -9.61 6.65 -8.11
C CYS A 110 -10.80 5.82 -8.58
N ALA A 111 -11.82 5.65 -7.73
CA ALA A 111 -13.06 4.94 -8.08
C ALA A 111 -13.78 5.56 -9.29
N LYS A 112 -13.77 6.89 -9.39
CA LYS A 112 -14.40 7.63 -10.51
C LYS A 112 -13.57 7.61 -11.79
N ASN A 113 -12.25 7.38 -11.69
CA ASN A 113 -11.31 7.52 -12.80
C ASN A 113 -10.67 6.18 -13.23
N SER A 114 -11.18 5.04 -12.75
CA SER A 114 -10.66 3.70 -13.08
C SER A 114 -9.18 3.51 -12.73
N VAL A 115 -8.74 4.08 -11.60
CA VAL A 115 -7.38 3.93 -11.06
C VAL A 115 -7.41 2.89 -9.94
N GLY A 116 -6.44 1.97 -9.92
CA GLY A 116 -6.34 0.97 -8.86
C GLY A 116 -5.90 1.58 -7.53
N VAL A 117 -6.43 1.06 -6.41
CA VAL A 117 -6.05 1.51 -5.06
C VAL A 117 -5.53 0.34 -4.24
N LEU A 118 -4.31 0.49 -3.74
CA LEU A 118 -3.72 -0.41 -2.75
C LEU A 118 -3.70 0.26 -1.37
N ILE A 119 -4.27 -0.38 -0.37
CA ILE A 119 -4.20 0.11 1.00
C ILE A 119 -2.93 -0.41 1.67
N LYS A 120 -2.14 0.49 2.26
CA LYS A 120 -1.04 0.15 3.17
C LYS A 120 -1.42 0.47 4.61
N LYS A 121 -0.76 -0.20 5.54
CA LYS A 121 -1.00 -0.07 6.99
C LYS A 121 -2.47 -0.33 7.40
N ALA A 122 -3.19 -1.18 6.67
CA ALA A 122 -4.58 -1.56 6.98
C ALA A 122 -4.77 -2.00 8.44
N LEU A 123 -3.78 -2.71 8.99
CA LEU A 123 -3.78 -3.22 10.37
C LEU A 123 -2.86 -2.43 11.32
N ALA A 124 -2.62 -1.14 11.04
CA ALA A 124 -1.73 -0.25 11.79
C ALA A 124 -0.36 -0.86 12.14
N SER A 125 0.24 -1.62 11.21
CA SER A 125 1.51 -2.34 11.43
C SER A 125 1.51 -3.31 12.63
N GLY A 126 0.37 -3.94 12.94
CA GLY A 126 0.24 -4.88 14.06
C GLY A 126 -0.05 -4.22 15.41
N HIS A 127 -0.19 -2.89 15.47
CA HIS A 127 -0.62 -2.22 16.70
C HIS A 127 -2.11 -2.44 17.00
N LEU A 128 -2.92 -2.80 15.99
CA LEU A 128 -4.33 -3.21 16.21
C LEU A 128 -4.45 -4.56 16.93
N THR A 129 -3.40 -5.40 16.89
CA THR A 129 -3.36 -6.70 17.58
C THR A 129 -2.69 -6.61 18.95
N GLY A 130 -2.61 -5.40 19.54
CA GLY A 130 -2.07 -5.18 20.87
C GLY A 130 -2.79 -6.00 21.94
N GLN A 131 -2.07 -6.98 22.49
CA GLN A 131 -2.34 -7.77 23.71
C GLN A 131 -3.35 -8.93 23.61
N SER A 132 -2.87 -10.10 24.04
CA SER A 132 -3.57 -11.36 24.40
C SER A 132 -3.64 -12.48 23.34
N GLN A 133 -2.49 -13.07 22.99
CA GLN A 133 -2.46 -14.50 22.61
C GLN A 133 -1.80 -15.41 23.65
N GLU A 134 -1.32 -14.86 24.78
CA GLU A 134 -0.76 -15.64 25.89
C GLU A 134 -1.74 -15.88 27.05
N ASP A 135 -3.00 -15.40 26.99
CA ASP A 135 -3.94 -15.48 28.13
C ASP A 135 -5.35 -15.98 27.79
N THR A 136 -5.53 -16.77 26.71
CA THR A 136 -6.84 -17.34 26.34
C THR A 136 -7.26 -18.56 27.17
N THR A 137 -6.58 -18.87 28.29
CA THR A 137 -7.00 -19.97 29.18
C THR A 137 -7.78 -19.55 30.44
N LYS A 138 -8.09 -18.26 30.67
CA LYS A 138 -8.92 -17.85 31.82
C LYS A 138 -9.87 -16.68 31.52
N GLY A 139 -10.86 -16.91 30.65
CA GLY A 139 -12.00 -16.02 30.48
C GLY A 139 -13.06 -16.24 31.58
N ASN A 140 -13.33 -15.20 32.37
CA ASN A 140 -14.44 -15.11 33.31
C ASN A 140 -15.76 -15.00 32.51
N PRO A 141 -16.80 -15.82 32.74
CA PRO A 141 -17.95 -15.96 31.83
C PRO A 141 -19.02 -14.85 31.99
N ALA A 142 -18.61 -13.60 32.23
CA ALA A 142 -19.53 -12.53 32.65
C ALA A 142 -19.45 -11.21 31.85
N ASP A 143 -18.78 -11.18 30.70
CA ASP A 143 -18.83 -10.01 29.80
C ASP A 143 -19.18 -10.46 28.38
N ASP A 144 -20.48 -10.64 28.13
CA ASP A 144 -21.08 -11.04 26.84
C ASP A 144 -21.09 -9.90 25.80
N ARG A 145 -20.08 -9.03 25.81
CA ARG A 145 -19.82 -8.13 24.69
C ARG A 145 -18.86 -8.88 23.78
N GLU A 146 -19.38 -9.48 22.70
CA GLU A 146 -18.54 -9.89 21.57
C GLU A 146 -17.68 -8.69 21.16
N THR A 147 -16.43 -8.65 21.63
CA THR A 147 -15.45 -7.70 21.16
C THR A 147 -15.12 -8.11 19.74
N GLU A 148 -15.76 -7.43 18.79
CA GLU A 148 -15.57 -7.64 17.36
C GLU A 148 -14.07 -7.70 17.03
N ASN A 149 -13.65 -8.77 16.35
CA ASN A 149 -12.26 -9.00 15.97
C ASN A 149 -11.71 -7.73 15.25
N PRO A 150 -10.63 -7.10 15.76
CA PRO A 150 -10.15 -5.82 15.23
C PRO A 150 -9.67 -5.92 13.78
N VAL A 151 -9.15 -7.08 13.35
CA VAL A 151 -8.77 -7.35 11.96
C VAL A 151 -10.01 -7.38 11.08
N LYS A 152 -11.04 -8.11 11.49
CA LYS A 152 -12.33 -8.18 10.77
C LYS A 152 -12.95 -6.79 10.65
N LYS A 153 -12.97 -6.01 11.73
CA LYS A 153 -13.49 -4.64 11.73
C LYS A 153 -12.74 -3.74 10.75
N ALA A 154 -11.40 -3.79 10.76
CA ALA A 154 -10.58 -3.01 9.84
C ALA A 154 -10.85 -3.39 8.36
N PHE A 155 -10.92 -4.69 8.06
CA PHE A 155 -11.25 -5.16 6.72
C PHE A 155 -12.68 -4.79 6.30
N SER A 156 -13.67 -4.97 7.16
CA SER A 156 -15.05 -4.52 6.90
C SER A 156 -15.11 -3.05 6.50
N MET A 157 -14.41 -2.18 7.25
CA MET A 157 -14.36 -0.75 6.92
C MET A 157 -13.66 -0.49 5.59
N ILE A 158 -12.49 -1.07 5.36
CA ILE A 158 -11.67 -0.81 4.16
C ILE A 158 -12.35 -1.33 2.89
N PHE A 159 -12.85 -2.56 2.91
CA PHE A 159 -13.43 -3.21 1.73
C PHE A 159 -14.90 -2.84 1.50
N ALA A 160 -15.58 -2.20 2.45
CA ALA A 160 -16.88 -1.56 2.19
C ALA A 160 -16.78 -0.42 1.16
N HIS A 161 -15.58 0.11 0.93
CA HIS A 161 -15.38 1.17 -0.05
C HIS A 161 -15.07 0.59 -1.45
N PRO A 162 -15.92 0.81 -2.46
CA PRO A 162 -15.80 0.14 -3.78
C PRO A 162 -14.56 0.57 -4.57
N GLY A 163 -13.95 1.70 -4.21
CA GLY A 163 -12.68 2.16 -4.80
C GLY A 163 -11.44 1.36 -4.38
N VAL A 164 -11.52 0.54 -3.33
CA VAL A 164 -10.36 -0.23 -2.85
C VAL A 164 -10.18 -1.50 -3.68
N SER A 165 -9.00 -1.64 -4.32
CA SER A 165 -8.69 -2.84 -5.12
C SER A 165 -8.08 -3.96 -4.26
N SER A 166 -7.22 -3.61 -3.30
CA SER A 166 -6.58 -4.57 -2.39
C SER A 166 -5.98 -3.89 -1.16
N ALA A 167 -5.72 -4.65 -0.10
CA ALA A 167 -4.98 -4.20 1.07
C ALA A 167 -3.72 -5.05 1.26
N ILE A 168 -2.58 -4.40 1.49
CA ILE A 168 -1.30 -5.07 1.76
C ILE A 168 -1.20 -5.37 3.26
N VAL A 169 -1.08 -6.66 3.57
CA VAL A 169 -0.94 -7.17 4.94
C VAL A 169 0.47 -7.70 5.14
N GLY A 170 1.18 -7.20 6.14
CA GLY A 170 2.61 -7.44 6.35
C GLY A 170 2.98 -8.60 7.27
N THR A 171 2.07 -9.54 7.52
CA THR A 171 2.38 -10.67 8.42
C THR A 171 3.39 -11.64 7.79
N ILE A 172 4.31 -12.14 8.61
CA ILE A 172 5.21 -13.25 8.26
C ILE A 172 4.81 -14.56 8.96
N ASN A 173 3.85 -14.50 9.90
CA ASN A 173 3.33 -15.68 10.57
C ASN A 173 2.25 -16.34 9.68
N PRO A 174 2.42 -17.60 9.26
CA PRO A 174 1.45 -18.29 8.41
C PRO A 174 0.09 -18.48 9.09
N ILE A 175 0.02 -18.58 10.42
CA ILE A 175 -1.24 -18.67 11.17
C ILE A 175 -1.99 -17.34 11.04
N HIS A 176 -1.32 -16.22 11.31
CA HIS A 176 -1.93 -14.90 11.13
C HIS A 176 -2.37 -14.65 9.68
N LEU A 177 -1.66 -15.19 8.69
CA LEU A 177 -2.06 -15.08 7.29
C LEU A 177 -3.41 -15.78 7.05
N LEU A 178 -3.57 -17.00 7.56
CA LEU A 178 -4.83 -17.75 7.48
C LEU A 178 -5.95 -17.02 8.25
N ASP A 179 -5.68 -16.53 9.46
CA ASP A 179 -6.65 -15.77 10.26
C ASP A 179 -7.10 -14.49 9.54
N ASN A 180 -6.18 -13.78 8.89
CA ASN A 180 -6.52 -12.60 8.08
C ASN A 180 -7.42 -12.96 6.90
N ILE A 181 -7.16 -14.08 6.21
CA ILE A 181 -8.00 -14.58 5.12
C ILE A 181 -9.40 -14.94 5.64
N ASP A 182 -9.48 -15.60 6.80
CA ASP A 182 -10.74 -15.99 7.42
C ASP A 182 -11.56 -14.76 7.84
N CYS A 183 -10.90 -13.69 8.30
CA CYS A 183 -11.56 -12.41 8.63
C CYS A 183 -12.21 -11.72 7.41
N LEU A 184 -11.80 -12.05 6.18
CA LEU A 184 -12.43 -11.54 4.96
C LEU A 184 -13.73 -12.27 4.61
N ARG A 185 -13.98 -13.46 5.17
CA ARG A 185 -15.21 -14.20 4.91
C ARG A 185 -16.40 -13.43 5.49
N GLY A 186 -17.30 -12.97 4.61
CA GLY A 186 -18.48 -12.18 4.96
C GLY A 186 -18.26 -10.66 4.98
N VAL A 187 -17.12 -10.17 4.47
CA VAL A 187 -16.82 -8.73 4.28
C VAL A 187 -17.14 -8.26 2.85
N THR A 188 -17.25 -9.17 1.89
CA THR A 188 -17.53 -8.93 0.46
C THR A 188 -18.88 -9.48 0.04
#